data_AF-A0A532TY52-F1
#
_entry.id   AF-A0A532TY52-F1
#
_cell.length_a   1.000
_cell.length_b   1.000
_cell.length_c   1.000
_cell.angle_alpha   90.00
_cell.angle_beta   90.00
_cell.angle_gamma   90.00
#
_symmetry.space_group_name_H-M   'P 1'
#
loop_
_entity.id
_entity.type
_entity.pdbx_description
1 polymer ?
#
loop_
_entity_poly.entity_id
_entity_poly.type
_entity_poly.pdbx_seq_one_letter_code
_entity_poly.pdbx_strand_id
1 'polypeptide(L)'
;MLTPEHVKEILKDYTVNLRFHARGGQGGVTASNLCVEAFYGYGVCQPRFGAERMGSPTESYVRLSANSDLVRSNEQVYGPHFVAVLDESLLSEVDVTAGVPKGGWLIVNTVMDQLTIQEAVKRKDINIATIDATRIALDVLGRNITNTIILGALIRISHLFTLEELSNAIMKRFKGAIAGKNIEAIKQAIEETCIFDIGVEPDFTVDTKVPWQQIDLGLPGYKELDKAGVWYCDEKVIPVGSDQVNTGSWGEWDMIWDAETCTNCAQCWFICPDFAIIREKREDDKYHMIGIDLLHCKSCLNCLNICPVQAISKKLKQGPAACAVPEESGGN
;
A
#
# COMPACT_ATOMS: atom_id res chain seq x y z
N MET A 1 -17.84 11.23 -8.95
CA MET A 1 -16.72 10.80 -9.81
C MET A 1 -16.54 11.87 -10.87
N LEU A 2 -15.36 12.02 -11.45
CA LEU A 2 -15.18 12.95 -12.56
C LEU A 2 -15.76 12.36 -13.84
N THR A 3 -16.33 13.16 -14.73
CA THR A 3 -16.73 12.67 -16.05
C THR A 3 -15.54 12.72 -17.03
N PRO A 4 -15.45 11.84 -18.02
CA PRO A 4 -14.37 11.87 -19.02
C PRO A 4 -14.21 13.23 -19.73
N GLU A 5 -15.32 13.91 -20.02
CA GLU A 5 -15.33 15.24 -20.64
C GLU A 5 -14.76 16.29 -19.69
N HIS A 6 -15.15 16.25 -18.42
CA HIS A 6 -14.68 17.20 -17.42
C HIS A 6 -13.18 17.05 -17.15
N VAL A 7 -12.69 15.80 -17.08
CA VAL A 7 -11.26 15.49 -16.92
C VAL A 7 -10.43 16.09 -18.05
N LYS A 8 -10.92 16.01 -19.30
CA LYS A 8 -10.24 16.61 -20.45
C LYS A 8 -10.14 18.13 -20.35
N GLU A 9 -11.15 18.81 -19.81
CA GLU A 9 -11.08 20.26 -19.59
C GLU A 9 -10.09 20.61 -18.47
N ILE A 10 -10.13 19.90 -17.33
CA ILE A 10 -9.18 20.10 -16.23
C ILE A 10 -7.74 19.96 -16.72
N LEU A 11 -7.44 18.93 -17.51
CA LEU A 11 -6.09 18.65 -17.99
C LEU A 11 -5.51 19.71 -18.93
N LYS A 12 -6.32 20.60 -19.52
CA LYS A 12 -5.81 21.70 -20.36
C LYS A 12 -5.18 22.81 -19.53
N ASP A 13 -5.79 23.11 -18.39
CA ASP A 13 -5.48 24.29 -17.59
C ASP A 13 -4.74 23.96 -16.29
N TYR A 14 -4.81 22.70 -15.84
CA TYR A 14 -4.25 22.25 -14.56
C TYR A 14 -3.35 21.01 -14.69
N THR A 15 -2.56 20.78 -13.65
CA THR A 15 -1.87 19.51 -13.43
C THR A 15 -2.70 18.61 -12.54
N VAL A 16 -2.89 17.35 -12.94
CA VAL A 16 -3.43 16.33 -12.06
C VAL A 16 -2.27 15.59 -11.40
N ASN A 17 -2.10 15.85 -10.10
CA ASN A 17 -1.13 15.17 -9.26
C ASN A 17 -1.72 13.92 -8.58
N LEU A 18 -0.94 12.83 -8.56
CA LEU A 18 -1.26 11.58 -7.87
C LEU A 18 -0.09 11.16 -6.97
N ARG A 19 -0.42 10.46 -5.87
CA ARG A 19 0.57 9.84 -4.97
C ARG A 19 0.18 8.39 -4.68
N PHE A 20 1.11 7.48 -4.92
CA PHE A 20 0.99 6.08 -4.53
C PHE A 20 1.76 5.84 -3.25
N HIS A 21 1.12 5.18 -2.28
CA HIS A 21 1.71 4.64 -1.07
C HIS A 21 1.78 3.13 -1.20
N ALA A 22 2.96 2.55 -1.05
CA ALA A 22 3.18 1.13 -1.20
C ALA A 22 4.22 0.62 -0.23
N ARG A 23 4.21 -0.68 0.07
CA ARG A 23 5.35 -1.34 0.70
C ARG A 23 6.44 -1.61 -0.33
N GLY A 24 7.70 -1.52 0.08
CA GLY A 24 8.84 -1.91 -0.74
C GLY A 24 8.63 -3.34 -1.27
N GLY A 25 8.58 -3.51 -2.61
CA GLY A 25 8.29 -4.80 -3.26
C GLY A 25 6.86 -4.95 -3.82
N GLN A 26 5.89 -4.12 -3.43
CA GLN A 26 4.50 -4.20 -3.93
C GLN A 26 4.28 -3.52 -5.29
N GLY A 27 5.28 -2.81 -5.81
CA GLY A 27 5.26 -2.28 -7.18
C GLY A 27 4.67 -0.89 -7.34
N GLY A 28 4.66 -0.04 -6.32
CA GLY A 28 4.23 1.37 -6.41
C GLY A 28 4.97 2.19 -7.48
N VAL A 29 6.28 1.96 -7.65
CA VAL A 29 7.06 2.59 -8.74
C VAL A 29 6.59 2.12 -10.12
N THR A 30 6.20 0.85 -10.25
CA THR A 30 5.67 0.32 -11.51
C THR A 30 4.27 0.89 -11.78
N ALA A 31 3.42 1.05 -10.76
CA ALA A 31 2.12 1.70 -10.91
C ALA A 31 2.25 3.14 -11.42
N SER A 32 3.16 3.93 -10.85
CA SER A 32 3.38 5.32 -11.27
C SER A 32 3.91 5.42 -12.70
N ASN A 33 4.81 4.52 -13.11
CA ASN A 33 5.30 4.46 -14.49
C ASN A 33 4.18 4.09 -15.47
N LEU A 34 3.40 3.05 -15.18
CA LEU A 34 2.29 2.62 -16.02
C LEU A 34 1.22 3.71 -16.15
N CYS A 35 0.97 4.48 -15.09
CA CYS A 35 0.07 5.63 -15.11
C CYS A 35 0.53 6.68 -16.14
N VAL A 36 1.83 7.03 -16.17
CA VAL A 36 2.39 7.95 -17.17
C VAL A 36 2.43 7.33 -18.56
N GLU A 37 2.78 6.05 -18.69
CA GLU A 37 2.86 5.33 -19.97
C GLU A 37 1.47 5.16 -20.64
N ALA A 38 0.41 5.06 -19.84
CA ALA A 38 -0.97 4.96 -20.31
C ALA A 38 -1.58 6.32 -20.66
N PHE A 39 -1.14 7.39 -20.01
CA PHE A 39 -1.73 8.72 -20.17
C PHE A 39 -1.42 9.33 -21.55
N TYR A 40 -2.47 9.75 -22.28
CA TYR A 40 -2.32 10.47 -23.54
C TYR A 40 -2.13 11.98 -23.30
N GLY A 41 -0.89 12.37 -22.98
CA GLY A 41 -0.50 13.76 -22.75
C GLY A 41 0.92 13.86 -22.22
N TYR A 42 1.19 14.89 -21.43
CA TYR A 42 2.48 15.07 -20.76
C TYR A 42 2.39 14.55 -19.33
N GLY A 43 3.37 13.74 -18.94
CA GLY A 43 3.43 13.18 -17.60
C GLY A 43 4.85 12.99 -17.11
N VAL A 44 5.05 13.19 -15.81
CA VAL A 44 6.28 12.81 -15.11
C VAL A 44 5.91 11.96 -13.91
N CYS A 45 6.75 10.97 -13.60
CA CYS A 45 6.66 10.22 -12.37
C CYS A 45 8.00 10.18 -11.66
N GLN A 46 7.98 10.20 -10.33
CA GLN A 46 9.18 10.20 -9.51
C GLN A 46 8.94 9.34 -8.28
N PRO A 47 9.78 8.33 -8.01
CA PRO A 47 9.72 7.60 -6.76
C PRO A 47 10.43 8.38 -5.64
N ARG A 48 9.97 8.15 -4.41
CA ARG A 48 10.66 8.53 -3.17
C ARG A 48 10.89 7.28 -2.34
N PHE A 49 12.16 6.93 -2.25
CA PHE A 49 12.72 5.95 -1.34
C PHE A 49 14.17 6.38 -1.04
N GLY A 50 14.62 6.23 0.20
CA GLY A 50 16.01 6.21 0.63
C GLY A 50 16.55 4.77 0.79
N ALA A 51 17.03 4.45 2.00
CA ALA A 51 17.71 3.18 2.31
C ALA A 51 16.74 2.03 2.69
N GLU A 52 15.47 2.15 2.32
CA GLU A 52 14.42 1.28 2.82
C GLU A 52 14.52 -0.14 2.25
N ARG A 53 14.24 -1.12 3.11
CA ARG A 53 14.21 -2.55 2.77
C ARG A 53 12.81 -2.96 2.31
N MET A 54 12.69 -4.17 1.76
CA MET A 54 11.38 -4.78 1.43
C MET A 54 10.43 -4.68 2.63
N GLY A 55 9.17 -4.28 2.39
CA GLY A 55 8.17 -4.05 3.45
C GLY A 55 8.15 -2.64 4.07
N SER A 56 9.11 -1.76 3.76
CA SER A 56 9.05 -0.39 4.28
C SER A 56 8.06 0.49 3.49
N PRO A 57 7.47 1.53 4.09
CA PRO A 57 6.68 2.52 3.36
C PRO A 57 7.49 3.19 2.25
N THR A 58 6.94 3.25 1.05
CA THR A 58 7.51 3.93 -0.11
C THR A 58 6.44 4.77 -0.79
N GLU A 59 6.86 5.87 -1.40
CA GLU A 59 5.98 6.76 -2.14
C GLU A 59 6.40 6.82 -3.59
N SER A 60 5.45 6.99 -4.49
CA SER A 60 5.73 7.43 -5.86
C SER A 60 4.71 8.45 -6.31
N TYR A 61 5.20 9.45 -7.04
CA TYR A 61 4.42 10.59 -7.47
C TYR A 61 4.19 10.53 -8.97
N VAL A 62 3.06 11.04 -9.40
CA VAL A 62 2.74 11.25 -10.81
C VAL A 62 2.15 12.64 -10.97
N ARG A 63 2.54 13.34 -12.03
CA ARG A 63 1.96 14.62 -12.44
C ARG A 63 1.61 14.53 -13.91
N LEU A 64 0.34 14.78 -14.25
CA LEU A 64 -0.21 14.66 -15.60
C LEU A 64 -0.82 15.99 -16.04
N SER A 65 -0.69 16.34 -17.32
CA SER A 65 -1.42 17.45 -17.95
C SER A 65 -1.46 17.28 -19.47
N ALA A 66 -2.49 17.80 -20.12
CA ALA A 66 -2.49 17.96 -21.58
C ALA A 66 -1.59 19.12 -22.03
N ASN A 67 -1.25 20.05 -21.13
CA ASN A 67 -0.38 21.18 -21.41
C ASN A 67 1.06 20.91 -20.94
N SER A 68 2.00 20.87 -21.89
CA SER A 68 3.41 20.60 -21.61
C SER A 68 4.08 21.65 -20.70
N ASP A 69 3.59 22.88 -20.70
CA ASP A 69 4.15 23.98 -19.89
C ASP A 69 3.85 23.83 -18.41
N LEU A 70 2.86 23.00 -18.05
CA LEU A 70 2.49 22.73 -16.66
C LEU A 70 3.31 21.57 -16.05
N VAL A 71 3.93 20.72 -16.87
CA VAL A 71 4.73 19.56 -16.42
C VAL A 71 6.22 19.85 -16.53
N ARG A 72 6.70 20.83 -15.74
CA ARG A 72 8.10 21.30 -15.77
C ARG A 72 8.92 20.98 -14.52
N SER A 73 8.25 20.66 -13.41
CA SER A 73 8.89 20.41 -12.13
C SER A 73 9.12 18.91 -11.89
N ASN A 74 10.31 18.58 -11.39
CA ASN A 74 10.73 17.24 -10.96
C ASN A 74 10.69 17.09 -9.42
N GLU A 75 9.94 17.96 -8.73
CA GLU A 75 9.78 17.88 -7.29
C GLU A 75 8.75 16.84 -6.86
N GLN A 76 8.65 16.63 -5.54
CA GLN A 76 7.62 15.77 -4.95
C GLN A 76 6.23 16.36 -5.18
N VAL A 77 5.21 15.49 -5.27
CA VAL A 77 3.82 15.95 -5.23
C VAL A 77 3.45 16.23 -3.78
N TYR A 78 3.14 17.50 -3.48
CA TYR A 78 2.75 17.93 -2.14
C TYR A 78 1.23 17.94 -1.96
N GLY A 79 0.47 18.44 -2.94
CA GLY A 79 -0.98 18.34 -3.03
C GLY A 79 -1.45 17.29 -4.05
N PRO A 80 -1.57 16.01 -3.68
CA PRO A 80 -2.14 14.99 -4.56
C PRO A 80 -3.68 15.07 -4.59
N HIS A 81 -4.28 15.07 -5.79
CA HIS A 81 -5.74 14.98 -5.97
C HIS A 81 -6.24 13.54 -5.84
N PHE A 82 -5.39 12.58 -6.21
CA PHE A 82 -5.65 11.15 -6.08
C PHE A 82 -4.52 10.50 -5.29
N VAL A 83 -4.87 9.77 -4.24
CA VAL A 83 -3.95 8.96 -3.46
C VAL A 83 -4.35 7.50 -3.58
N ALA A 84 -3.40 6.63 -3.90
CA ALA A 84 -3.61 5.19 -3.96
C ALA A 84 -2.73 4.48 -2.93
N VAL A 85 -3.33 3.72 -2.02
CA VAL A 85 -2.65 2.99 -0.95
C VAL A 85 -2.73 1.49 -1.27
N LEU A 86 -1.59 0.89 -1.60
CA LEU A 86 -1.51 -0.52 -2.02
C LEU A 86 -1.58 -1.50 -0.84
N ASP A 87 -1.47 -1.01 0.38
CA ASP A 87 -1.48 -1.81 1.61
C ASP A 87 -2.07 -1.01 2.78
N GLU A 88 -3.17 -1.50 3.36
CA GLU A 88 -3.89 -0.82 4.43
C GLU A 88 -3.07 -0.59 5.71
N SER A 89 -2.03 -1.38 5.97
CA SER A 89 -1.18 -1.18 7.16
C SER A 89 -0.48 0.18 7.16
N LEU A 90 -0.29 0.78 5.99
CA LEU A 90 0.30 2.12 5.83
C LEU A 90 -0.56 3.22 6.46
N LEU A 91 -1.88 3.02 6.57
CA LEU A 91 -2.79 3.97 7.22
C LEU A 91 -2.42 4.21 8.70
N SER A 92 -1.76 3.23 9.31
CA SER A 92 -1.33 3.28 10.71
C SER A 92 0.15 3.63 10.89
N GLU A 93 0.90 3.89 9.81
CA GLU A 93 2.35 4.18 9.85
C GLU A 93 2.69 5.58 9.29
N VAL A 94 1.91 6.08 8.34
CA VAL A 94 2.12 7.38 7.70
C VAL A 94 0.79 8.11 7.45
N ASP A 95 0.81 9.44 7.44
CA ASP A 95 -0.33 10.23 6.98
C ASP A 95 -0.43 10.17 5.45
N VAL A 96 -1.15 9.16 4.97
CA VAL A 96 -1.40 8.98 3.53
C VAL A 96 -2.22 10.12 2.92
N THR A 97 -2.92 10.92 3.73
CA THR A 97 -3.81 12.01 3.29
C THR A 97 -3.15 13.39 3.34
N ALA A 98 -1.89 13.46 3.75
CA ALA A 98 -1.17 14.71 3.87
C ALA A 98 -1.16 15.49 2.55
N GLY A 99 -1.73 16.69 2.54
CA GLY A 99 -1.80 17.59 1.38
C GLY A 99 -2.97 17.33 0.43
N VAL A 100 -3.78 16.28 0.66
CA VAL A 100 -4.97 15.99 -0.17
C VAL A 100 -6.00 17.12 0.00
N PRO A 101 -6.40 17.80 -1.09
CA PRO A 101 -7.39 18.87 -1.03
C PRO A 101 -8.78 18.32 -0.69
N LYS A 102 -9.69 19.22 -0.31
CA LYS A 102 -11.11 18.89 -0.18
C LYS A 102 -11.61 18.31 -1.51
N GLY A 103 -12.41 17.25 -1.44
CA GLY A 103 -12.91 16.51 -2.61
C GLY A 103 -11.86 15.62 -3.28
N GLY A 104 -10.61 15.58 -2.79
CA GLY A 104 -9.61 14.63 -3.25
C GLY A 104 -10.04 13.18 -3.02
N TRP A 105 -9.42 12.24 -3.74
CA TRP A 105 -9.74 10.82 -3.71
C TRP A 105 -8.68 10.00 -2.99
N LEU A 106 -9.11 9.14 -2.07
CA LEU A 106 -8.29 8.12 -1.43
C LEU A 106 -8.75 6.72 -1.88
N ILE A 107 -7.91 6.01 -2.60
CA ILE A 107 -8.10 4.61 -3.00
C ILE A 107 -7.29 3.74 -2.04
N VAL A 108 -7.91 2.75 -1.41
CA VAL A 108 -7.21 1.85 -0.47
C VAL A 108 -7.43 0.39 -0.87
N ASN A 109 -6.33 -0.36 -0.98
CA ASN A 109 -6.38 -1.83 -0.97
C ASN A 109 -6.68 -2.30 0.45
N THR A 110 -7.92 -2.69 0.71
CA THR A 110 -8.41 -3.04 2.04
C THR A 110 -9.70 -3.85 1.94
N VAL A 111 -9.99 -4.54 3.03
CA VAL A 111 -11.22 -5.30 3.23
C VAL A 111 -12.23 -4.53 4.08
N MET A 112 -11.79 -3.41 4.67
CA MET A 112 -12.63 -2.48 5.42
C MET A 112 -13.51 -1.66 4.48
N ASP A 113 -14.66 -1.25 5.01
CA ASP A 113 -15.58 -0.38 4.31
C ASP A 113 -15.11 1.09 4.31
N GLN A 114 -15.71 1.91 3.44
CA GLN A 114 -15.28 3.29 3.23
C GLN A 114 -15.48 4.18 4.46
N LEU A 115 -16.49 3.92 5.30
CA LEU A 115 -16.74 4.70 6.51
C LEU A 115 -15.68 4.39 7.57
N THR A 116 -15.32 3.12 7.71
CA THR A 116 -14.18 2.69 8.54
C THR A 116 -12.89 3.37 8.11
N ILE A 117 -12.63 3.48 6.79
CA ILE A 117 -11.46 4.22 6.28
C ILE A 117 -11.55 5.72 6.61
N GLN A 118 -12.72 6.37 6.46
CA GLN A 118 -12.89 7.79 6.83
C GLN A 118 -12.54 8.04 8.30
N GLU A 119 -12.94 7.13 9.19
CA GLU A 119 -12.61 7.20 10.62
C GLU A 119 -11.10 7.00 10.85
N ALA A 120 -10.49 6.02 10.18
CA ALA A 120 -9.06 5.73 10.28
C ALA A 120 -8.19 6.93 9.88
N VAL A 121 -8.51 7.60 8.77
CA VAL A 121 -7.77 8.79 8.30
C VAL A 121 -8.25 10.10 8.91
N LYS A 122 -9.34 10.09 9.70
CA LYS A 122 -9.94 11.26 10.36
C LYS A 122 -10.28 12.40 9.39
N ARG A 123 -10.71 12.06 8.16
CA ARG A 123 -11.10 13.01 7.10
C ARG A 123 -12.49 12.65 6.58
N LYS A 124 -13.41 13.61 6.61
CA LYS A 124 -14.79 13.48 6.08
C LYS A 124 -15.05 14.33 4.83
N ASP A 125 -14.05 15.08 4.42
CA ASP A 125 -14.06 16.05 3.33
C ASP A 125 -13.34 15.52 2.07
N ILE A 126 -13.05 14.22 2.03
CA ILE A 126 -12.44 13.51 0.89
C ILE A 126 -13.33 12.34 0.45
N ASN A 127 -13.23 12.00 -0.83
CA ASN A 127 -13.87 10.84 -1.43
C ASN A 127 -13.04 9.58 -1.16
N ILE A 128 -13.70 8.44 -0.96
CA ILE A 128 -13.02 7.17 -0.65
C ILE A 128 -13.43 6.08 -1.63
N ALA A 129 -12.44 5.34 -2.13
CA ALA A 129 -12.64 4.10 -2.86
C ALA A 129 -11.89 2.96 -2.16
N THR A 130 -12.50 1.79 -2.07
CA THR A 130 -11.84 0.59 -1.51
C THR A 130 -11.96 -0.59 -2.46
N ILE A 131 -10.97 -1.47 -2.39
CA ILE A 131 -10.87 -2.67 -3.21
C ILE A 131 -10.07 -3.75 -2.47
N ASP A 132 -10.48 -5.01 -2.58
CA ASP A 132 -9.67 -6.15 -2.17
C ASP A 132 -8.73 -6.57 -3.30
N ALA A 133 -7.71 -5.75 -3.55
CA ALA A 133 -6.76 -5.98 -4.64
C ALA A 133 -5.88 -7.20 -4.37
N THR A 134 -5.65 -7.54 -3.10
CA THR A 134 -4.82 -8.69 -2.72
C THR A 134 -5.50 -10.02 -3.04
N ARG A 135 -6.80 -10.17 -2.78
CA ARG A 135 -7.54 -11.35 -3.24
C ARG A 135 -7.51 -11.47 -4.76
N ILE A 136 -7.82 -10.40 -5.49
CA ILE A 136 -7.77 -10.40 -6.96
C ILE A 136 -6.37 -10.79 -7.46
N ALA A 137 -5.30 -10.28 -6.83
CA ALA A 137 -3.93 -10.63 -7.18
C ALA A 137 -3.62 -12.12 -6.93
N LEU A 138 -4.06 -12.67 -5.80
CA LEU A 138 -3.86 -14.08 -5.48
C LEU A 138 -4.66 -14.99 -6.40
N ASP A 139 -5.92 -14.65 -6.70
CA ASP A 139 -6.81 -15.45 -7.55
C ASP A 139 -6.34 -15.47 -9.01
N VAL A 140 -5.99 -14.29 -9.57
CA VAL A 140 -5.66 -14.15 -11.01
C VAL A 140 -4.17 -14.34 -11.29
N LEU A 141 -3.32 -13.68 -10.49
CA LEU A 141 -1.87 -13.64 -10.70
C LEU A 141 -1.12 -14.75 -9.94
N GLY A 142 -1.73 -15.31 -8.88
CA GLY A 142 -1.10 -16.29 -8.00
C GLY A 142 -0.02 -15.70 -7.08
N ARG A 143 0.08 -14.36 -7.01
CA ARG A 143 1.06 -13.61 -6.20
C ARG A 143 0.44 -12.28 -5.79
N ASN A 144 0.78 -11.81 -4.59
CA ASN A 144 0.31 -10.53 -4.07
C ASN A 144 1.05 -9.34 -4.69
N ILE A 145 0.72 -9.03 -5.95
CA ILE A 145 1.23 -7.86 -6.67
C ILE A 145 -0.01 -7.04 -7.08
N THR A 146 -0.33 -6.03 -6.28
CA THR A 146 -1.58 -5.26 -6.38
C THR A 146 -1.48 -4.00 -7.23
N ASN A 147 -0.28 -3.68 -7.72
CA ASN A 147 0.03 -2.42 -8.39
C ASN A 147 -0.73 -2.13 -9.69
N THR A 148 -1.08 -3.14 -10.48
CA THR A 148 -1.89 -2.96 -11.70
C THR A 148 -3.37 -2.91 -11.38
N ILE A 149 -3.80 -3.68 -10.38
CA ILE A 149 -5.18 -3.78 -9.91
C ILE A 149 -5.65 -2.43 -9.34
N ILE A 150 -4.80 -1.76 -8.55
CA ILE A 150 -5.10 -0.42 -8.01
C ILE A 150 -5.27 0.63 -9.13
N LEU A 151 -4.65 0.46 -10.30
CA LEU A 151 -4.86 1.34 -11.46
C LEU A 151 -6.24 1.12 -12.09
N GLY A 152 -6.82 -0.09 -11.99
CA GLY A 152 -8.21 -0.33 -12.36
C GLY A 152 -9.17 0.47 -11.48
N ALA A 153 -8.94 0.48 -10.16
CA ALA A 153 -9.69 1.33 -9.24
C ALA A 153 -9.55 2.82 -9.57
N LEU A 154 -8.34 3.26 -9.94
CA LEU A 154 -8.08 4.63 -10.41
C LEU A 154 -8.85 4.97 -11.69
N ILE A 155 -8.92 4.05 -12.67
CA ILE A 155 -9.72 4.25 -13.90
C ILE A 155 -11.18 4.51 -13.55
N ARG A 156 -11.76 3.71 -12.64
CA ARG A 156 -13.18 3.81 -12.26
C ARG A 156 -13.55 5.19 -11.73
N ILE A 157 -12.65 5.84 -10.98
CA ILE A 157 -12.96 7.12 -10.31
C ILE A 157 -12.50 8.36 -11.09
N SER A 158 -11.40 8.26 -11.84
CA SER A 158 -10.66 9.43 -12.34
C SER A 158 -10.77 9.63 -13.84
N HIS A 159 -11.01 8.56 -14.61
CA HIS A 159 -11.03 8.59 -16.08
C HIS A 159 -9.82 9.29 -16.74
N LEU A 160 -8.66 9.36 -16.07
CA LEU A 160 -7.45 9.99 -16.59
C LEU A 160 -6.90 9.28 -17.84
N PHE A 161 -7.14 7.98 -17.92
CA PHE A 161 -6.87 7.12 -19.05
C PHE A 161 -7.90 5.99 -19.07
N THR A 162 -8.03 5.36 -20.22
CA THR A 162 -8.95 4.26 -20.49
C THR A 162 -8.33 2.91 -20.17
N LEU A 163 -9.19 1.89 -20.04
CA LEU A 163 -8.75 0.50 -19.96
C LEU A 163 -7.89 0.09 -21.17
N GLU A 164 -8.21 0.59 -22.37
CA GLU A 164 -7.46 0.27 -23.59
C GLU A 164 -6.05 0.87 -23.53
N GLU A 165 -5.92 2.13 -23.15
CA GLU A 165 -4.64 2.82 -23.00
C GLU A 165 -3.74 2.14 -21.95
N LEU A 166 -4.30 1.79 -20.79
CA LEU A 166 -3.57 1.04 -19.77
C LEU A 166 -3.18 -0.37 -20.25
N SER A 167 -4.08 -1.06 -20.93
CA SER A 167 -3.80 -2.38 -21.52
C SER A 167 -2.65 -2.31 -22.52
N ASN A 168 -2.61 -1.27 -23.35
CA ASN A 168 -1.52 -1.02 -24.31
C ASN A 168 -0.18 -0.77 -23.59
N ALA A 169 -0.17 0.01 -22.51
CA ALA A 169 1.03 0.21 -21.69
C ALA A 169 1.53 -1.12 -21.08
N ILE A 170 0.61 -1.93 -20.53
CA ILE A 170 0.92 -3.24 -19.96
C ILE A 170 1.48 -4.19 -21.01
N MET A 171 0.91 -4.25 -22.20
CA MET A 171 1.38 -5.10 -23.30
C MET A 171 2.77 -4.71 -23.82
N LYS A 172 3.17 -3.44 -23.69
CA LYS A 172 4.54 -2.99 -23.99
C LYS A 172 5.53 -3.46 -22.94
N ARG A 173 5.13 -3.47 -21.67
CA ARG A 173 6.02 -3.75 -20.52
C ARG A 173 6.11 -5.24 -20.19
N PHE A 174 5.00 -5.96 -20.29
CA PHE A 174 4.88 -7.38 -19.93
C PHE A 174 4.54 -8.21 -21.17
N LYS A 175 5.02 -9.46 -21.22
CA LYS A 175 4.86 -10.34 -22.38
C LYS A 175 3.93 -11.52 -22.09
N GLY A 176 3.21 -11.95 -23.11
CA GLY A 176 2.44 -13.21 -23.12
C GLY A 176 1.35 -13.28 -22.05
N ALA A 177 1.21 -14.45 -21.43
CA ALA A 177 0.15 -14.74 -20.46
C ALA A 177 0.14 -13.79 -19.24
N ILE A 178 1.30 -13.24 -18.85
CA ILE A 178 1.39 -12.30 -17.72
C ILE A 178 0.61 -11.02 -18.03
N ALA A 179 0.74 -10.49 -19.26
CA ALA A 179 0.02 -9.28 -19.65
C ALA A 179 -1.50 -9.52 -19.70
N GLY A 180 -1.92 -10.66 -20.27
CA GLY A 180 -3.34 -11.05 -20.30
C GLY A 180 -3.97 -11.14 -18.92
N LYS A 181 -3.29 -11.80 -17.97
CA LYS A 181 -3.75 -11.91 -16.58
C LYS A 181 -3.83 -10.56 -15.87
N ASN A 182 -2.89 -9.64 -16.13
CA ASN A 182 -2.96 -8.29 -15.57
C ASN A 182 -4.17 -7.52 -16.11
N ILE A 183 -4.47 -7.63 -17.40
CA ILE A 183 -5.64 -6.98 -18.02
C ILE A 183 -6.95 -7.52 -17.44
N GLU A 184 -7.04 -8.84 -17.22
CA GLU A 184 -8.19 -9.46 -16.56
C GLU A 184 -8.37 -8.94 -15.13
N ALA A 185 -7.30 -8.90 -14.34
CA ALA A 185 -7.33 -8.38 -12.98
C ALA A 185 -7.75 -6.89 -12.92
N ILE A 186 -7.35 -6.07 -13.90
CA ILE A 186 -7.76 -4.67 -14.01
C ILE A 186 -9.26 -4.53 -14.31
N LYS A 187 -9.81 -5.36 -15.19
CA LYS A 187 -11.25 -5.34 -15.49
C LYS A 187 -12.07 -5.65 -14.24
N GLN A 188 -11.67 -6.70 -13.52
CA GLN A 188 -12.29 -7.06 -12.25
C GLN A 188 -12.16 -5.93 -11.23
N ALA A 189 -11.01 -5.26 -11.14
CA ALA A 189 -10.82 -4.11 -10.26
C ALA A 189 -11.78 -2.95 -10.59
N ILE A 190 -11.97 -2.65 -11.88
CA ILE A 190 -12.92 -1.60 -12.31
C ILE A 190 -14.34 -1.97 -11.86
N GLU A 191 -14.73 -3.24 -11.88
CA GLU A 191 -16.08 -3.69 -11.51
C GLU A 191 -16.28 -3.81 -9.98
N GLU A 192 -15.26 -4.22 -9.24
CA GLU A 192 -15.36 -4.49 -7.80
C GLU A 192 -15.01 -3.30 -6.89
N THR A 193 -14.40 -2.23 -7.42
CA THR A 193 -14.03 -1.06 -6.61
C THR A 193 -15.28 -0.38 -6.03
N CYS A 194 -15.42 -0.41 -4.72
CA CYS A 194 -16.53 0.26 -4.04
C CYS A 194 -16.20 1.72 -3.76
N ILE A 195 -17.20 2.59 -3.94
CA ILE A 195 -17.04 4.04 -3.97
C ILE A 195 -17.94 4.69 -2.92
N PHE A 196 -17.35 5.62 -2.16
CA PHE A 196 -18.06 6.57 -1.31
C PHE A 196 -17.71 7.99 -1.76
N ASP A 197 -18.61 8.56 -2.54
CA ASP A 197 -18.51 9.91 -3.08
C ASP A 197 -19.28 10.89 -2.21
N ILE A 198 -18.60 11.91 -1.70
CA ILE A 198 -19.21 12.96 -0.85
C ILE A 198 -19.86 14.08 -1.67
N GLY A 199 -19.83 14.00 -3.00
CA GLY A 199 -20.39 14.99 -3.92
C GLY A 199 -19.53 16.27 -4.02
N VAL A 200 -18.25 16.19 -3.67
CA VAL A 200 -17.32 17.32 -3.74
C VAL A 200 -16.15 16.96 -4.66
N GLU A 201 -15.93 17.79 -5.68
CA GLU A 201 -14.81 17.64 -6.62
C GLU A 201 -13.48 18.09 -5.99
N PRO A 202 -12.35 17.46 -6.37
CA PRO A 202 -11.03 17.91 -5.95
C PRO A 202 -10.75 19.35 -6.40
N ASP A 203 -10.21 20.17 -5.50
CA ASP A 203 -9.64 21.47 -5.88
C ASP A 203 -8.27 21.26 -6.55
N PHE A 204 -8.22 21.42 -7.87
CA PHE A 204 -7.00 21.24 -8.68
C PHE A 204 -5.97 22.36 -8.57
N THR A 205 -6.29 23.43 -7.83
CA THR A 205 -5.40 24.59 -7.64
C THR A 205 -4.53 24.48 -6.40
N VAL A 206 -4.85 23.54 -5.50
CA VAL A 206 -4.22 23.40 -4.19
C VAL A 206 -3.00 22.48 -4.27
N ASP A 207 -1.82 23.06 -4.04
CA ASP A 207 -0.55 22.33 -3.89
C ASP A 207 0.08 22.63 -2.53
N THR A 208 -0.45 22.00 -1.47
CA THR A 208 -0.04 22.30 -0.10
C THR A 208 1.02 21.33 0.40
N LYS A 209 2.21 21.85 0.69
CA LYS A 209 3.27 21.10 1.37
C LYS A 209 3.01 20.99 2.86
N VAL A 210 2.61 19.79 3.29
CA VAL A 210 2.54 19.44 4.72
C VAL A 210 3.95 19.15 5.23
N PRO A 211 4.40 19.78 6.33
CA PRO A 211 5.79 19.67 6.81
C PRO A 211 6.21 18.26 7.29
N TRP A 212 5.25 17.46 7.78
CA TRP A 212 5.52 16.16 8.40
C TRP A 212 4.44 15.15 8.00
N GLN A 213 4.85 13.99 7.50
CA GLN A 213 3.95 12.95 6.95
C GLN A 213 4.15 11.58 7.61
N GLN A 214 5.22 11.39 8.40
CA GLN A 214 5.44 10.17 9.15
C GLN A 214 4.76 10.29 10.51
N ILE A 215 4.43 9.16 11.13
CA ILE A 215 4.01 9.19 12.54
C ILE A 215 5.21 9.62 13.38
N ASP A 216 4.97 10.51 14.34
CA ASP A 216 5.98 10.91 15.30
C ASP A 216 6.35 9.72 16.18
N LEU A 217 7.62 9.30 16.09
CA LEU A 217 8.16 8.19 16.86
C LEU A 217 8.51 8.60 18.30
N GLY A 218 8.42 9.89 18.65
CA GLY A 218 8.88 10.42 19.93
C GLY A 218 10.40 10.35 20.09
N LEU A 219 11.14 10.18 18.98
CA LEU A 219 12.59 10.09 18.96
C LEU A 219 13.22 11.46 18.61
N PRO A 220 14.42 11.77 19.13
CA PRO A 220 15.10 13.00 18.78
C PRO A 220 15.30 13.10 17.26
N GLY A 221 14.78 14.16 16.65
CA GLY A 221 15.02 14.45 15.24
C GLY A 221 16.49 14.78 15.00
N TYR A 222 16.93 14.79 13.73
CA TYR A 222 18.34 15.09 13.40
C TYR A 222 18.85 16.44 13.94
N LYS A 223 17.94 17.39 14.23
CA LYS A 223 18.26 18.69 14.84
C LYS A 223 18.50 18.61 16.35
N GLU A 224 17.96 17.58 17.00
CA GLU A 224 18.04 17.33 18.43
C GLU A 224 19.19 16.38 18.78
N LEU A 225 19.72 15.65 17.79
CA LEU A 225 20.92 14.83 17.94
C LEU A 225 22.18 15.70 18.10
N ASP A 226 23.12 15.25 18.93
CA ASP A 226 24.42 15.90 19.06
C ASP A 226 25.14 15.97 17.71
N LYS A 227 25.89 17.06 17.52
CA LYS A 227 26.74 17.24 16.35
C LYS A 227 27.69 16.05 16.22
N ALA A 228 27.88 15.61 14.98
CA ALA A 228 28.62 14.40 14.58
C ALA A 228 27.85 13.06 14.69
N GLY A 229 26.54 13.07 14.97
CA GLY A 229 25.72 11.86 14.88
C GLY A 229 26.18 10.78 15.86
N VAL A 230 26.52 11.20 17.08
CA VAL A 230 26.96 10.30 18.14
C VAL A 230 25.86 9.28 18.40
N TRP A 231 26.15 8.00 18.19
CA TRP A 231 25.21 6.93 18.47
C TRP A 231 25.12 6.76 19.98
N TYR A 232 23.98 7.13 20.56
CA TYR A 232 23.72 6.89 21.97
C TYR A 232 23.45 5.39 22.18
N CYS A 233 24.45 4.67 22.70
CA CYS A 233 24.29 3.27 23.14
C CYS A 233 23.67 3.17 24.55
N ASP A 234 23.25 4.28 25.14
CA ASP A 234 22.61 4.29 26.45
C ASP A 234 21.10 4.06 26.27
N GLU A 235 20.64 2.87 26.68
CA GLU A 235 19.22 2.49 26.70
C GLU A 235 18.36 3.44 27.56
N LYS A 236 18.98 4.22 28.45
CA LYS A 236 18.30 5.28 29.24
C LYS A 236 18.09 6.57 28.44
N VAL A 237 18.78 6.75 27.32
CA VAL A 237 18.70 7.92 26.44
C VAL A 237 17.82 7.61 25.23
N ILE A 238 17.98 6.43 24.62
CA ILE A 238 17.05 5.96 23.57
C ILE A 238 16.70 4.49 23.86
N PRO A 239 15.46 4.19 24.32
CA PRO A 239 15.04 2.83 24.70
C PRO A 239 14.73 1.94 23.48
N VAL A 240 15.46 2.11 22.36
CA VAL A 240 15.11 1.48 21.08
C VAL A 240 16.06 0.33 20.73
N GLY A 241 15.46 -0.84 20.53
CA GLY A 241 15.98 -1.93 19.70
C GLY A 241 15.01 -2.18 18.53
N SER A 242 15.44 -2.98 17.55
CA SER A 242 14.56 -3.39 16.45
C SER A 242 13.38 -4.26 16.90
N ASP A 243 13.37 -4.69 18.16
CA ASP A 243 12.34 -5.48 18.84
C ASP A 243 11.09 -4.69 19.23
N GLN A 244 11.15 -3.35 19.24
CA GLN A 244 9.98 -2.50 19.51
C GLN A 244 9.30 -2.01 18.22
N VAL A 245 9.95 -2.20 17.07
CA VAL A 245 9.43 -1.74 15.79
C VAL A 245 8.56 -2.84 15.19
N ASN A 246 7.28 -2.54 14.96
CA ASN A 246 6.44 -3.47 14.18
C ASN A 246 7.02 -3.60 12.78
N THR A 247 7.55 -4.77 12.47
CA THR A 247 8.14 -5.06 11.17
C THR A 247 7.47 -6.24 10.47
N GLY A 248 6.45 -6.84 11.09
CA GLY A 248 5.62 -7.91 10.55
C GLY A 248 4.29 -7.44 9.95
N SER A 249 3.96 -6.15 10.07
CA SER A 249 2.71 -5.55 9.58
C SER A 249 2.39 -5.89 8.12
N TRP A 250 3.40 -5.83 7.24
CA TRP A 250 3.27 -6.02 5.79
C TRP A 250 3.22 -7.47 5.31
N GLY A 251 3.45 -8.45 6.20
CA GLY A 251 3.37 -9.86 5.84
C GLY A 251 1.93 -10.27 5.51
N GLU A 252 1.72 -11.04 4.45
CA GLU A 252 0.37 -11.46 3.98
C GLU A 252 -0.35 -12.43 4.92
N TRP A 253 0.42 -13.21 5.67
CA TRP A 253 -0.07 -14.39 6.36
C TRP A 253 0.14 -14.29 7.86
N ASP A 254 -0.90 -14.54 8.63
CA ASP A 254 -0.76 -14.90 10.03
C ASP A 254 -0.32 -16.36 10.12
N MET A 255 0.84 -16.58 10.71
CA MET A 255 1.38 -17.91 10.94
C MET A 255 0.77 -18.48 12.22
N ILE A 256 0.19 -19.66 12.14
CA ILE A 256 -0.53 -20.30 13.24
C ILE A 256 0.26 -21.52 13.67
N TRP A 257 0.61 -21.60 14.95
CA TRP A 257 1.31 -22.72 15.54
C TRP A 257 0.35 -23.60 16.35
N ASP A 258 0.37 -24.90 16.08
CA ASP A 258 -0.33 -25.92 16.83
C ASP A 258 0.62 -26.58 17.86
N ALA A 259 0.35 -26.32 19.13
CA ALA A 259 1.16 -26.83 20.24
C ALA A 259 1.01 -28.36 20.43
N GLU A 260 -0.12 -28.95 20.07
CA GLU A 260 -0.37 -30.39 20.26
C GLU A 260 0.41 -31.24 19.26
N THR A 261 0.51 -30.76 18.02
CA THR A 261 1.26 -31.43 16.95
C THR A 261 2.78 -31.16 17.04
N CYS A 262 3.19 -30.07 17.71
CA CYS A 262 4.59 -29.65 17.75
C CYS A 262 5.49 -30.60 18.55
N THR A 263 6.59 -31.04 17.93
CA THR A 263 7.60 -31.89 18.57
C THR A 263 8.77 -31.14 19.21
N ASN A 264 8.72 -29.80 19.23
CA ASN A 264 9.80 -28.94 19.76
C ASN A 264 11.18 -29.18 19.11
N CYS A 265 11.23 -29.65 17.86
CA CYS A 265 12.47 -29.99 17.15
C CYS A 265 13.35 -28.79 16.75
N ALA A 266 12.88 -27.56 16.95
CA ALA A 266 13.55 -26.29 16.67
C ALA A 266 13.91 -25.98 15.20
N GLN A 267 13.54 -26.81 14.22
CA GLN A 267 13.87 -26.55 12.81
C GLN A 267 13.29 -25.23 12.30
N CYS A 268 12.03 -24.92 12.66
CA CYS A 268 11.38 -23.65 12.33
C CYS A 268 12.12 -22.43 12.92
N TRP A 269 12.72 -22.59 14.11
CA TRP A 269 13.50 -21.53 14.76
C TRP A 269 14.83 -21.30 14.03
N PHE A 270 15.55 -22.37 13.70
CA PHE A 270 16.84 -22.27 13.01
C PHE A 270 16.74 -21.62 11.62
N ILE A 271 15.64 -21.87 10.90
CA ILE A 271 15.44 -21.32 9.55
C ILE A 271 14.81 -19.93 9.54
N CYS A 272 14.30 -19.45 10.68
CA CYS A 272 13.61 -18.16 10.73
C CYS A 272 14.64 -17.02 10.58
N PRO A 273 14.56 -16.22 9.50
CA PRO A 273 15.56 -15.16 9.26
C PRO A 273 15.44 -13.98 10.23
N ASP A 274 14.28 -13.81 10.88
CA ASP A 274 13.96 -12.68 11.76
C ASP A 274 13.80 -13.10 13.23
N PHE A 275 14.16 -14.34 13.58
CA PHE A 275 14.00 -14.89 14.94
C PHE A 275 12.58 -14.79 15.53
N ALA A 276 11.55 -14.72 14.68
CA ALA A 276 10.16 -14.60 15.08
C ALA A 276 9.54 -15.89 15.67
N ILE A 277 10.31 -16.96 15.86
CA ILE A 277 9.86 -18.16 16.57
C ILE A 277 10.26 -18.04 18.04
N ILE A 278 9.28 -18.02 18.94
CA ILE A 278 9.53 -17.80 20.37
C ILE A 278 9.72 -19.16 21.04
N ARG A 279 10.79 -19.28 21.84
CA ARG A 279 11.10 -20.48 22.61
C ARG A 279 11.49 -20.13 24.04
N GLU A 280 11.18 -21.03 24.95
CA GLU A 280 11.44 -20.92 26.39
C GLU A 280 12.09 -22.21 26.88
N LYS A 281 13.01 -22.11 27.86
CA LYS A 281 13.53 -23.28 28.55
C LYS A 281 12.57 -23.70 29.66
N ARG A 282 12.08 -24.94 29.63
CA ARG A 282 11.15 -25.47 30.64
C ARG A 282 11.87 -26.26 31.73
N GLU A 283 11.11 -26.74 32.71
CA GLU A 283 11.61 -27.52 33.86
C GLU A 283 12.39 -28.78 33.47
N ASP A 284 12.15 -29.32 32.27
CA ASP A 284 12.88 -30.47 31.72
C ASP A 284 14.27 -30.11 31.15
N ASP A 285 14.73 -28.89 31.39
CA ASP A 285 15.97 -28.29 30.90
C ASP A 285 16.07 -28.21 29.36
N LYS A 286 14.93 -28.32 28.64
CA LYS A 286 14.87 -28.25 27.18
C LYS A 286 14.15 -26.98 26.73
N TYR A 287 14.47 -26.54 25.51
CA TYR A 287 13.75 -25.46 24.85
C TYR A 287 12.47 -25.98 24.20
N HIS A 288 11.35 -25.36 24.55
CA HIS A 288 10.04 -25.60 23.94
C HIS A 288 9.62 -24.37 23.16
N MET A 289 9.00 -24.58 22.00
CA MET A 289 8.33 -23.50 21.29
C MET A 289 7.12 -23.05 22.13
N ILE A 290 6.93 -21.74 22.22
CA ILE A 290 5.81 -21.14 22.98
C ILE A 290 4.97 -20.19 22.14
N GLY A 291 5.40 -19.87 20.93
CA GLY A 291 4.61 -19.03 20.03
C GLY A 291 5.38 -18.55 18.80
N ILE A 292 4.70 -17.73 18.01
CA ILE A 292 5.26 -16.99 16.89
C ILE A 292 5.04 -15.51 17.18
N ASP A 293 6.10 -14.73 17.08
CA ASP A 293 6.07 -13.28 17.20
C ASP A 293 5.53 -12.67 15.89
N LEU A 294 4.22 -12.40 15.87
CA LEU A 294 3.56 -11.78 14.71
C LEU A 294 3.95 -10.30 14.53
N LEU A 295 4.54 -9.65 15.54
CA LEU A 295 5.01 -8.27 15.45
C LEU A 295 6.24 -8.16 14.54
N HIS A 296 7.04 -9.23 14.42
CA HIS A 296 8.25 -9.27 13.61
C HIS A 296 8.20 -10.31 12.46
N CYS A 297 7.21 -11.21 12.45
CA CYS A 297 7.07 -12.23 11.41
C CYS A 297 6.81 -11.61 10.02
N LYS A 298 7.65 -11.95 9.03
CA LYS A 298 7.53 -11.48 7.62
C LYS A 298 6.63 -12.35 6.74
N SER A 299 6.03 -13.39 7.30
CA SER A 299 5.25 -14.36 6.52
C SER A 299 6.04 -15.04 5.38
N CYS A 300 7.36 -15.22 5.53
CA CYS A 300 8.24 -15.79 4.49
C CYS A 300 8.05 -17.29 4.22
N LEU A 301 7.22 -17.96 5.01
CA LEU A 301 6.84 -19.38 4.91
C LEU A 301 7.96 -20.40 5.18
N ASN A 302 9.18 -19.98 5.49
CA ASN A 302 10.29 -20.90 5.79
C ASN A 302 9.98 -21.88 6.93
N CYS A 303 9.38 -21.38 8.02
CA CYS A 303 9.01 -22.19 9.17
C CYS A 303 7.91 -23.22 8.85
N LEU A 304 6.96 -22.86 7.97
CA LEU A 304 5.92 -23.77 7.50
C LEU A 304 6.50 -24.86 6.61
N ASN A 305 7.36 -24.48 5.66
CA ASN A 305 7.95 -25.42 4.70
C ASN A 305 8.92 -26.41 5.32
N ILE A 306 9.61 -26.04 6.41
CA ILE A 306 10.56 -26.93 7.08
C ILE A 306 9.90 -27.84 8.13
N CYS A 307 8.68 -27.54 8.57
CA CYS A 307 8.08 -28.25 9.71
C CYS A 307 7.81 -29.74 9.36
N PRO A 308 8.50 -30.71 10.01
CA PRO A 308 8.40 -32.11 9.61
C PRO A 308 7.06 -32.76 9.99
N VAL A 309 6.32 -32.13 10.91
CA VAL A 309 5.04 -32.61 11.45
C VAL A 309 3.88 -31.69 11.08
N GLN A 310 4.10 -30.68 10.23
CA GLN A 310 3.07 -29.73 9.80
C GLN A 310 2.34 -29.00 10.95
N ALA A 311 3.03 -28.78 12.08
CA ALA A 311 2.50 -28.04 13.24
C ALA A 311 2.40 -26.52 13.02
N ILE A 312 2.70 -26.02 11.82
CA ILE A 312 2.58 -24.61 11.46
C ILE A 312 1.68 -24.50 10.23
N SER A 313 0.59 -23.77 10.36
CA SER A 313 -0.31 -23.41 9.28
C SER A 313 -0.31 -21.89 9.07
N LYS A 314 -1.11 -21.42 8.10
CA LYS A 314 -1.20 -20.00 7.78
C LYS A 314 -2.64 -19.59 7.49
N LYS A 315 -2.98 -18.34 7.82
CA LYS A 315 -4.24 -17.69 7.48
C LYS A 315 -3.93 -16.38 6.77
N LEU A 316 -4.64 -16.09 5.68
CA LEU A 316 -4.48 -14.80 5.01
C LEU A 316 -4.99 -13.70 5.95
N LYS A 317 -4.20 -12.63 6.13
CA LYS A 317 -4.62 -11.50 6.98
C LYS A 317 -5.85 -10.78 6.42
N GLN A 318 -5.98 -10.77 5.09
CA GLN A 318 -7.08 -10.16 4.37
C GLN A 318 -8.17 -11.19 4.02
N GLY A 319 -9.44 -10.74 4.01
CA GLY A 319 -10.65 -11.50 3.66
C GLY A 319 -11.56 -10.71 2.72
N PRO A 320 -12.79 -11.17 2.41
CA PRO A 320 -13.63 -10.48 1.43
C PRO A 320 -13.96 -9.05 1.88
N ALA A 321 -13.74 -8.08 0.99
CA ALA A 321 -14.04 -6.68 1.27
C ALA A 321 -15.53 -6.46 1.55
N ALA A 322 -15.79 -5.58 2.53
CA ALA A 322 -17.10 -5.02 2.76
C ALA A 322 -17.22 -3.66 2.08
N CYS A 323 -18.34 -3.44 1.40
CA CYS A 323 -18.72 -2.11 0.90
C CYS A 323 -19.73 -1.53 1.88
N ALA A 324 -19.48 -0.31 2.41
CA ALA A 324 -20.36 0.34 3.39
C ALA A 324 -21.74 0.66 2.81
N VAL A 325 -21.81 0.80 1.49
CA VAL A 325 -23.00 1.20 0.77
C VAL A 325 -23.17 0.20 -0.38
N PRO A 326 -24.24 -0.61 -0.41
CA PRO A 326 -24.66 -1.23 -1.66
C PRO A 326 -24.90 -0.08 -2.64
N GLU A 327 -24.34 -0.14 -3.85
CA GLU A 327 -24.73 0.79 -4.91
C GLU A 327 -26.24 0.90 -4.89
N GLU A 328 -26.78 2.12 -4.77
CA GLU A 328 -28.19 2.33 -5.11
C GLU A 328 -28.31 1.86 -6.55
N SER A 329 -28.88 0.66 -6.71
CA SER A 329 -29.25 0.10 -7.99
C SER A 329 -30.05 1.18 -8.70
N GLY A 330 -29.41 1.81 -9.68
CA GLY A 330 -29.98 2.94 -10.41
C GLY A 330 -31.35 2.55 -10.92
N GLY A 331 -32.38 3.10 -10.28
CA GLY A 331 -33.72 3.12 -10.81
C GLY A 331 -33.72 4.07 -12.00
N ASN A 332 -33.73 3.49 -13.20
CA ASN A 332 -34.61 3.85 -14.32
C ASN A 332 -34.44 2.83 -15.45
#